data_AF-A0A964I4Z3-F1
#
_entry.id   AF-A0A964I4Z3-F1
#
_cell.length_a   1.000
_cell.length_b   1.000
_cell.length_c   1.000
_cell.angle_alpha   90.00
_cell.angle_beta   90.00
_cell.angle_gamma   90.00
#
_symmetry.space_group_name_H-M   'P 1'
#
loop_
_entity.id
_entity.type
_entity.pdbx_description
1 polymer ?
#
loop_
_entity_poly.entity_id
_entity_poly.type
_entity_poly.pdbx_seq_one_letter_code
_entity_poly.pdbx_strand_id
1 'polypeptide(L)'
;MSVARTLLLKASNSKWLREHGTKAPFVRRAVSRFMPGESFDDMLVAARAMAAEGITAVFTRLGENVRDLAEADGVAGHYLEGIDRIRGLNLACEPSIKLTQLGLDIDRELAYGHLRDLAARAHAAGNYLWVDMEQSSYVDVTLELTRRLRGEFPRVG
;
A
#
# COMPACT_ATOMS: atom_id res chain seq x y z
N MET A 1 -27.29 -8.64 -10.46
CA MET A 1 -25.86 -8.41 -10.74
C MET A 1 -25.67 -8.25 -12.25
N SER A 2 -25.02 -7.19 -12.73
CA SER A 2 -24.92 -6.93 -14.18
C SER A 2 -23.99 -7.96 -14.89
N VAL A 3 -24.34 -8.33 -16.12
CA VAL A 3 -23.54 -9.25 -16.96
C VAL A 3 -22.12 -8.71 -17.16
N ALA A 4 -21.97 -7.39 -17.33
CA ALA A 4 -20.68 -6.72 -17.45
C ALA A 4 -19.81 -6.91 -16.20
N ARG A 5 -20.37 -6.74 -14.99
CA ARG A 5 -19.64 -6.98 -13.73
C ARG A 5 -19.13 -8.42 -13.65
N THR A 6 -19.97 -9.38 -14.02
CA THR A 6 -19.62 -10.80 -13.95
C THR A 6 -18.51 -11.16 -14.93
N LEU A 7 -18.57 -10.63 -16.16
CA LEU A 7 -17.52 -10.82 -17.16
C LEU A 7 -16.20 -10.17 -16.74
N LEU A 8 -16.24 -8.94 -16.22
CA LEU A 8 -15.05 -8.25 -15.71
C LEU A 8 -14.41 -9.01 -14.53
N LEU A 9 -15.22 -9.50 -13.58
CA LEU A 9 -14.73 -10.29 -12.45
C LEU A 9 -14.13 -11.64 -12.88
N LYS A 10 -14.73 -12.31 -13.88
CA LYS A 10 -14.14 -13.52 -14.45
C LYS A 10 -12.81 -13.21 -15.14
N ALA A 11 -12.74 -12.09 -15.86
CA ALA A 11 -11.52 -11.65 -16.53
C ALA A 11 -10.40 -11.29 -15.53
N SER A 12 -10.70 -10.58 -14.44
CA SER A 12 -9.71 -10.18 -13.42
C SER A 12 -9.14 -11.37 -12.63
N ASN A 13 -9.90 -12.46 -12.54
CA ASN A 13 -9.48 -13.71 -11.89
C ASN A 13 -8.79 -14.70 -12.85
N SER A 14 -8.64 -14.38 -14.13
CA SER A 14 -7.95 -15.25 -15.09
C SER A 14 -6.43 -15.07 -15.02
N LYS A 15 -5.70 -16.13 -14.65
CA LYS A 15 -4.22 -16.16 -14.64
C LYS A 15 -3.64 -15.86 -16.02
N TRP A 16 -4.23 -16.42 -17.09
CA TRP A 16 -3.76 -16.19 -18.44
C TRP A 16 -3.86 -14.72 -18.86
N LEU A 17 -4.99 -14.06 -18.56
CA LEU A 17 -5.15 -12.62 -18.85
C LEU A 17 -4.20 -11.77 -18.00
N ARG A 18 -3.94 -12.14 -16.75
CA ARG A 18 -2.98 -11.46 -15.89
C ARG A 18 -1.54 -11.56 -16.44
N GLU A 19 -1.15 -12.70 -16.99
CA GLU A 19 0.21 -12.95 -17.49
C GLU A 19 0.45 -12.47 -18.93
N HIS A 20 -0.58 -12.50 -19.77
CA HIS A 20 -0.47 -12.24 -21.21
C HIS A 20 -1.21 -10.97 -21.64
N GLY A 21 -2.37 -10.68 -21.05
CA GLY A 21 -3.16 -9.50 -21.37
C GLY A 21 -2.49 -8.20 -20.94
N THR A 22 -1.81 -8.19 -19.79
CA THR A 22 -1.04 -7.05 -19.25
C THR A 22 0.18 -6.67 -20.12
N LYS A 23 0.60 -7.55 -21.03
CA LYS A 23 1.69 -7.29 -21.99
C LYS A 23 1.19 -6.57 -23.25
N ALA A 24 -0.12 -6.57 -23.52
CA ALA A 24 -0.66 -5.93 -24.70
C ALA A 24 -0.48 -4.40 -24.63
N PRO A 25 -0.02 -3.73 -25.71
CA PRO A 25 0.29 -2.29 -25.69
C PRO A 25 -0.91 -1.41 -25.32
N PHE A 26 -2.12 -1.78 -25.76
CA PHE A 26 -3.33 -1.04 -25.43
C PHE A 26 -3.69 -1.16 -23.94
N VAL A 27 -3.46 -2.33 -23.33
CA VAL A 27 -3.68 -2.55 -21.89
C VAL A 27 -2.65 -1.77 -21.08
N ARG A 28 -1.37 -1.85 -21.45
CA ARG A 28 -0.30 -1.06 -20.80
C ARG A 28 -0.59 0.43 -20.85
N ARG A 29 -1.00 0.95 -22.01
CA ARG A 29 -1.37 2.36 -22.17
C ARG A 29 -2.59 2.76 -21.34
N ALA A 30 -3.57 1.87 -21.21
CA ALA A 30 -4.75 2.12 -20.38
C ALA A 30 -4.39 2.13 -18.88
N VAL A 31 -3.50 1.23 -18.44
CA VAL A 31 -3.10 1.06 -17.04
C VAL A 31 -2.07 2.11 -16.60
N SER A 32 -1.17 2.57 -17.48
CA SER A 32 -0.09 3.52 -17.15
C SER A 32 -0.58 4.87 -16.61
N ARG A 33 -1.86 5.20 -16.83
CA ARG A 33 -2.50 6.39 -16.27
C ARG A 33 -2.87 6.23 -14.79
N PHE A 34 -2.96 5.00 -14.30
CA PHE A 34 -3.37 4.68 -12.91
C PHE A 34 -2.27 4.02 -12.09
N MET A 35 -1.33 3.34 -12.75
CA MET A 35 -0.23 2.64 -12.11
C MET A 35 1.07 3.03 -12.80
N PRO A 36 2.04 3.62 -12.08
CA PRO A 36 3.28 4.12 -12.69
C PRO A 36 4.16 2.98 -13.24
N GLY A 37 4.01 1.78 -12.69
CA GLY A 37 4.65 0.55 -13.12
C GLY A 37 4.50 -0.54 -12.07
N GLU A 38 5.29 -1.61 -12.18
CA GLU A 38 5.20 -2.78 -11.28
C GLU A 38 6.34 -2.79 -10.25
N SER A 39 7.32 -1.91 -10.38
CA SER A 39 8.46 -1.80 -9.47
C SER A 39 8.36 -0.59 -8.55
N PHE A 40 9.11 -0.66 -7.45
CA PHE A 40 9.28 0.49 -6.56
C PHE A 40 9.99 1.65 -7.27
N ASP A 41 10.87 1.37 -8.23
CA ASP A 41 11.57 2.39 -9.03
C ASP A 41 10.60 3.18 -9.92
N ASP A 42 9.62 2.50 -10.53
CA ASP A 42 8.59 3.16 -11.32
C ASP A 42 7.77 4.13 -10.45
N MET A 43 7.43 3.70 -9.23
CA MET A 43 6.77 4.55 -8.24
C MET A 43 7.62 5.77 -7.88
N LEU A 44 8.92 5.60 -7.62
CA LEU A 44 9.83 6.72 -7.31
C LEU A 44 9.96 7.72 -8.46
N VAL A 45 9.96 7.26 -9.71
CA VAL A 45 9.97 8.14 -10.89
C VAL A 45 8.69 8.97 -10.94
N ALA A 46 7.53 8.35 -10.73
CA ALA A 46 6.25 9.06 -10.71
C ALA A 46 6.14 10.04 -9.54
N ALA A 47 6.58 9.64 -8.34
CA ALA A 47 6.60 10.51 -7.17
C ALA A 47 7.53 11.71 -7.37
N ARG A 48 8.67 11.56 -8.06
CA ARG A 48 9.52 12.70 -8.46
C ARG A 48 8.83 13.66 -9.41
N ALA A 49 8.11 13.14 -10.40
CA ALA A 49 7.34 13.99 -11.32
C ALA A 49 6.28 14.81 -10.57
N MET A 50 5.54 14.16 -9.65
CA MET A 50 4.55 14.85 -8.79
C MET A 50 5.20 15.90 -7.88
N ALA A 51 6.36 15.58 -7.28
CA ALA A 51 7.08 16.51 -6.43
C ALA A 51 7.57 17.75 -7.19
N ALA A 52 7.95 17.60 -8.47
CA ALA A 52 8.32 18.74 -9.32
C ALA A 52 7.15 19.69 -9.59
N GLU A 53 5.92 19.21 -9.45
CA GLU A 53 4.68 19.99 -9.54
C GLU A 53 4.18 20.50 -8.17
N GLY A 54 4.95 20.27 -7.09
CA GLY A 54 4.57 20.63 -5.72
C GLY A 54 3.51 19.71 -5.10
N ILE A 55 3.30 18.52 -5.67
CA ILE A 55 2.31 17.53 -5.21
C ILE A 55 3.01 16.46 -4.37
N THR A 56 2.52 16.24 -3.15
CA THR A 56 2.98 15.11 -2.31
C THR A 56 2.33 13.83 -2.79
N ALA A 57 3.12 12.81 -3.07
CA ALA A 57 2.62 11.51 -3.50
C ALA A 57 2.27 10.64 -2.28
N VAL A 58 1.31 9.72 -2.45
CA VAL A 58 1.08 8.63 -1.50
C VAL A 58 1.37 7.32 -2.22
N PHE A 59 2.17 6.45 -1.60
CA PHE A 59 2.48 5.15 -2.17
C PHE A 59 1.84 4.02 -1.37
N THR A 60 1.38 3.00 -2.07
CA THR A 60 0.78 1.82 -1.49
C THR A 60 1.17 0.59 -2.29
N ARG A 61 1.38 -0.53 -1.60
CA ARG A 61 1.61 -1.82 -2.26
C ARG A 61 0.27 -2.44 -2.60
N LEU A 62 0.07 -2.79 -3.88
CA LEU A 62 -1.14 -3.46 -4.32
C LEU A 62 -1.24 -4.88 -3.76
N GLY A 63 -2.42 -5.23 -3.26
CA GLY A 63 -2.74 -6.52 -2.65
C GLY A 63 -3.55 -6.33 -1.37
N GLU A 64 -4.16 -7.40 -0.88
CA GLU A 64 -4.92 -7.44 0.39
C GLU A 64 -4.77 -8.86 0.96
N ASN A 65 -5.01 -9.01 2.25
CA ASN A 65 -5.10 -10.30 2.96
C ASN A 65 -3.91 -11.25 2.71
N VAL A 66 -2.87 -11.11 3.54
CA VAL A 66 -1.76 -12.07 3.53
C VAL A 66 -2.21 -13.46 3.99
N ARG A 67 -1.54 -14.50 3.48
CA ARG A 67 -1.88 -15.91 3.75
C ARG A 67 -1.17 -16.49 4.96
N ASP A 68 -0.01 -15.93 5.30
CA ASP A 68 0.80 -16.34 6.44
C ASP A 68 1.60 -15.15 7.00
N LEU A 69 2.21 -15.37 8.16
CA LEU A 69 3.01 -14.34 8.85
C LEU A 69 4.28 -13.97 8.07
N ALA A 70 4.88 -14.90 7.31
CA ALA A 70 6.06 -14.59 6.53
C ALA A 70 5.74 -13.61 5.38
N GLU A 71 4.56 -13.72 4.78
CA GLU A 71 4.06 -12.75 3.80
C GLU A 71 3.80 -11.38 4.47
N ALA A 72 3.29 -11.34 5.71
CA ALA A 72 3.15 -10.11 6.50
C ALA A 72 4.51 -9.44 6.78
N ASP A 73 5.51 -10.21 7.23
CA ASP A 73 6.87 -9.74 7.49
C ASP A 73 7.48 -9.14 6.22
N GLY A 74 7.28 -9.82 5.07
CA GLY A 74 7.72 -9.35 3.77
C GLY A 74 7.03 -8.04 3.34
N VAL A 75 5.73 -7.87 3.64
CA VAL A 75 5.02 -6.60 3.42
C VAL A 75 5.65 -5.50 4.28
N ALA A 76 5.79 -5.73 5.59
CA ALA A 76 6.33 -4.73 6.51
C ALA A 76 7.75 -4.32 6.10
N GLY A 77 8.60 -5.29 5.77
CA GLY A 77 9.96 -5.05 5.27
C GLY A 77 9.97 -4.22 3.98
N HIS A 78 9.09 -4.49 3.04
CA HIS A 78 8.96 -3.72 1.79
C HIS A 78 8.62 -2.24 2.06
N TYR A 79 7.68 -1.98 2.96
CA TYR A 79 7.33 -0.60 3.32
C TYR A 79 8.45 0.11 4.08
N LEU A 80 9.15 -0.58 4.99
CA LEU A 80 10.30 -0.03 5.72
C LEU A 80 11.43 0.38 4.75
N GLU A 81 11.78 -0.50 3.81
CA GLU A 81 12.74 -0.18 2.75
C GLU A 81 12.27 1.03 1.93
N GLY A 82 10.98 1.05 1.58
CA GLY A 82 10.41 2.14 0.80
C GLY A 82 10.50 3.49 1.50
N ILE A 83 10.16 3.55 2.78
CA ILE A 83 10.29 4.77 3.60
C ILE A 83 11.75 5.23 3.66
N ASP A 84 12.70 4.31 3.85
CA ASP A 84 14.14 4.65 3.89
C ASP A 84 14.62 5.24 2.56
N ARG A 85 14.19 4.64 1.43
CA ARG A 85 14.56 5.11 0.09
C ARG A 85 13.97 6.48 -0.21
N ILE A 86 12.70 6.70 0.13
CA ILE A 86 12.03 8.00 -0.01
C ILE A 86 12.77 9.07 0.80
N ARG A 87 13.11 8.76 2.06
CA ARG A 87 13.88 9.65 2.93
C ARG A 87 15.26 9.96 2.34
N GLY A 88 15.99 8.95 1.88
CA GLY A 88 17.32 9.13 1.28
C GLY A 88 17.32 9.97 0.01
N LEU A 89 16.18 10.03 -0.69
CA LEU A 89 15.97 10.83 -1.89
C LEU A 89 15.34 12.21 -1.60
N ASN A 90 15.04 12.52 -0.33
CA ASN A 90 14.32 13.72 0.10
C ASN A 90 13.03 13.97 -0.72
N LEU A 91 12.26 12.90 -0.94
CA LEU A 91 11.08 12.94 -1.79
C LEU A 91 9.81 13.15 -0.96
N ALA A 92 8.94 14.05 -1.40
CA ALA A 92 7.63 14.27 -0.80
C ALA A 92 6.69 13.11 -1.13
N CYS A 93 6.80 12.02 -0.37
CA CYS A 93 6.03 10.81 -0.57
C CYS A 93 5.72 10.09 0.75
N GLU A 94 4.46 9.73 0.98
CA GLU A 94 3.99 9.15 2.24
C GLU A 94 3.41 7.73 2.03
N PRO A 95 3.68 6.77 2.93
CA PRO A 95 3.08 5.43 2.85
C PRO A 95 1.60 5.42 3.21
N SER A 96 0.80 4.64 2.47
CA SER A 96 -0.51 4.16 2.90
C SER A 96 -0.58 2.62 2.92
N ILE A 97 -1.05 2.07 4.04
CA ILE A 97 -1.04 0.64 4.33
C ILE A 97 -2.42 0.14 4.74
N LYS A 98 -2.75 -1.10 4.34
CA LYS A 98 -3.90 -1.86 4.82
C LYS A 98 -3.49 -2.81 5.93
N LEU A 99 -4.27 -2.91 7.00
CA LEU A 99 -3.93 -3.74 8.14
C LEU A 99 -4.00 -5.23 7.82
N THR A 100 -4.89 -5.62 6.90
CA THR A 100 -4.94 -7.02 6.40
C THR A 100 -3.65 -7.44 5.70
N GLN A 101 -2.89 -6.50 5.12
CA GLN A 101 -1.56 -6.80 4.56
C GLN A 101 -0.50 -6.98 5.64
N LEU A 102 -0.72 -6.45 6.86
CA LEU A 102 0.18 -6.60 8.00
C LEU A 102 -0.13 -7.85 8.84
N GLY A 103 -1.08 -8.69 8.41
CA GLY A 103 -1.44 -9.92 9.10
C GLY A 103 -2.58 -9.77 10.11
N LEU A 104 -3.42 -8.72 9.99
CA LEU A 104 -4.54 -8.48 10.92
C LEU A 104 -5.46 -9.71 11.11
N ASP A 105 -5.74 -10.44 10.03
CA ASP A 105 -6.58 -11.64 10.05
C ASP A 105 -5.91 -12.88 10.68
N ILE A 106 -4.60 -12.82 10.92
CA ILE A 106 -3.79 -13.94 11.40
C ILE A 106 -3.40 -13.71 12.87
N ASP A 107 -2.71 -12.61 13.14
CA ASP A 107 -2.29 -12.21 14.48
C ASP A 107 -2.34 -10.68 14.59
N ARG A 108 -3.29 -10.22 15.39
CA ARG A 108 -3.57 -8.80 15.59
C ARG A 108 -2.44 -8.05 16.29
N GLU A 109 -1.78 -8.64 17.28
CA GLU A 109 -0.70 -7.93 17.99
C GLU A 109 0.58 -7.90 17.17
N LEU A 110 0.84 -8.93 16.36
CA LEU A 110 1.91 -8.90 15.37
C LEU A 110 1.66 -7.83 14.30
N ALA A 111 0.43 -7.75 13.77
CA ALA A 111 0.04 -6.70 12.83
C ALA A 111 0.22 -5.31 13.44
N TYR A 112 -0.12 -5.13 14.72
CA TYR A 112 0.15 -3.89 15.45
C TYR A 112 1.66 -3.61 15.59
N GLY A 113 2.48 -4.63 15.87
CA GLY A 113 3.93 -4.52 15.91
C GLY A 113 4.51 -3.98 14.60
N HIS A 114 4.13 -4.57 13.46
CA HIS A 114 4.52 -4.07 12.14
C HIS A 114 4.05 -2.65 11.90
N LEU A 115 2.80 -2.34 12.22
CA LEU A 115 2.24 -1.01 12.06
C LEU A 115 3.02 0.02 12.88
N ARG A 116 3.41 -0.34 14.10
CA ARG A 116 4.20 0.50 15.00
C ARG A 116 5.60 0.77 14.46
N ASP A 117 6.27 -0.25 13.92
CA ASP A 117 7.59 -0.10 13.31
C ASP A 117 7.55 0.83 12.08
N LEU A 118 6.52 0.69 11.26
CA LEU A 118 6.26 1.58 10.12
C LEU A 118 6.02 3.02 10.58
N ALA A 119 5.20 3.22 11.61
CA ALA A 119 4.90 4.56 12.14
C ALA A 119 6.15 5.22 12.73
N ALA A 120 6.96 4.46 13.48
CA ALA A 120 8.22 4.94 14.01
C ALA A 120 9.17 5.38 12.88
N ARG A 121 9.25 4.60 11.80
CA ARG A 121 10.11 4.92 10.66
C ARG A 121 9.61 6.15 9.88
N ALA A 122 8.31 6.22 9.60
CA ALA A 122 7.70 7.37 8.95
C ALA A 122 7.85 8.64 9.78
N HIS A 123 7.63 8.56 11.09
CA HIS A 123 7.81 9.68 12.01
C HIS A 123 9.25 10.19 12.03
N ALA A 124 10.24 9.29 12.10
CA ALA A 124 11.66 9.65 12.02
C ALA A 124 12.07 10.25 10.67
N ALA A 125 11.32 9.97 9.59
CA ALA A 125 11.49 10.59 8.29
C ALA A 125 10.73 11.93 8.16
N GLY A 126 9.93 12.33 9.15
CA GLY A 126 9.08 13.51 9.07
C GLY A 126 7.85 13.32 8.16
N ASN A 127 7.44 12.09 7.88
CA ASN A 127 6.28 11.79 7.04
C ASN A 127 5.06 11.36 7.87
N TYR A 128 3.87 11.40 7.27
CA TYR A 128 2.73 10.66 7.77
C TYR A 128 2.82 9.17 7.44
N LEU A 129 2.20 8.34 8.27
CA LEU A 129 1.74 7.01 7.92
C LEU A 129 0.22 7.02 7.82
N TRP A 130 -0.32 6.65 6.66
CA TRP A 130 -1.75 6.52 6.44
C TRP A 130 -2.20 5.08 6.64
N VAL A 131 -3.27 4.88 7.40
CA VAL A 131 -3.92 3.58 7.57
C VAL A 131 -5.22 3.55 6.77
N ASP A 132 -5.22 2.78 5.67
CA ASP A 132 -6.37 2.65 4.79
C ASP A 132 -7.55 2.02 5.54
N MET A 133 -8.73 2.61 5.39
CA MET A 133 -9.97 1.98 5.83
C MET A 133 -10.40 0.91 4.83
N GLU A 134 -10.61 -0.30 5.34
CA GLU A 134 -10.99 -1.47 4.54
C GLU A 134 -12.51 -1.75 4.65
N GLN A 135 -12.95 -2.97 4.31
CA GLN A 135 -14.37 -3.35 4.40
C GLN A 135 -14.96 -3.17 5.81
N SER A 136 -16.28 -3.06 5.91
CA SER A 136 -16.99 -2.67 7.15
C SER A 136 -16.67 -3.54 8.36
N SER A 137 -16.33 -4.82 8.17
CA SER A 137 -15.91 -5.73 9.24
C SER A 137 -14.59 -5.34 9.91
N TYR A 138 -13.77 -4.51 9.26
CA TYR A 138 -12.48 -4.06 9.80
C TYR A 138 -12.54 -2.67 10.44
N VAL A 139 -13.64 -1.93 10.33
CA VAL A 139 -13.70 -0.53 10.77
C VAL A 139 -13.34 -0.36 12.24
N ASP A 140 -13.94 -1.14 13.13
CA ASP A 140 -13.74 -0.98 14.57
C ASP A 140 -12.29 -1.29 14.97
N VAL A 141 -11.72 -2.36 14.44
CA VAL A 141 -10.33 -2.75 14.74
C VAL A 141 -9.33 -1.78 14.12
N THR A 142 -9.58 -1.26 12.91
CA THR A 142 -8.75 -0.21 12.31
C THR A 142 -8.76 1.05 13.16
N LEU A 143 -9.94 1.54 13.58
CA LEU A 143 -10.04 2.72 14.44
C LEU A 143 -9.37 2.51 15.80
N GLU A 144 -9.49 1.32 16.38
CA GLU A 144 -8.84 0.96 17.64
C GLU A 144 -7.30 1.04 17.53
N LEU A 145 -6.73 0.31 16.57
CA LEU A 145 -5.28 0.24 16.39
C LEU A 145 -4.70 1.59 15.97
N THR A 146 -5.36 2.32 15.07
CA THR A 146 -4.92 3.66 14.65
C THR A 146 -4.97 4.65 15.81
N ARG A 147 -6.00 4.63 16.68
CA ARG A 147 -6.04 5.51 17.86
C ARG A 147 -4.95 5.18 18.88
N ARG A 148 -4.71 3.90 19.14
CA ARG A 148 -3.62 3.43 20.00
C ARG A 148 -2.28 3.95 19.47
N LEU A 149 -2.04 3.76 18.18
CA LEU A 149 -0.81 4.16 17.52
C LEU A 149 -0.63 5.69 17.50
N ARG A 150 -1.69 6.45 17.27
CA ARG A 150 -1.65 7.92 17.25
C ARG A 150 -1.33 8.52 18.63
N GLY A 151 -1.57 7.78 19.70
CA GLY A 151 -1.08 8.14 21.05
C GLY A 151 0.44 8.06 21.19
N GLU A 152 1.10 7.24 20.37
CA GLU A 152 2.56 7.09 20.32
C GLU A 152 3.19 7.99 19.25
N PHE A 153 2.55 8.11 18.07
CA PHE A 153 3.05 8.84 16.92
C PHE A 153 2.00 9.82 16.38
N PRO A 154 2.18 11.15 16.48
CA PRO A 154 1.15 12.12 16.09
C PRO A 154 0.91 12.21 14.57
N ARG A 155 1.84 11.72 13.73
CA ARG A 155 1.75 11.72 12.26
C ARG A 155 1.20 10.40 11.73
N VAL A 156 0.05 9.99 12.28
CA VAL A 156 -0.70 8.81 11.84
C VAL A 156 -2.10 9.27 11.45
N GLY A 157 -2.49 8.98 10.21
CA GLY A 157 -3.72 9.40 9.57
C GLY A 157 -4.66 8.25 9.25
#